data_AF-A0A0J6IYN7-F1
#
_entry.id   AF-A0A0J6IYN7-F1
#
_cell.length_a   1.000
_cell.length_b   1.000
_cell.length_c   1.000
_cell.angle_alpha   90.00
_cell.angle_beta   90.00
_cell.angle_gamma   90.00
#
_symmetry.space_group_name_H-M   'P 1'
#
loop_
_entity.id
_entity.type
_entity.pdbx_description
1 polymer ?
#
loop_
_entity_poly.entity_id
_entity_poly.type
_entity_poly.pdbx_seq_one_letter_code
_entity_poly.pdbx_strand_id
1 'polypeptide(L)'
;MTLHTLLSIKSLRAQRAEQEQHRHQLRVLASRSAQALSVTEHQQYQQWRQAEEARLFEQCKEQPLNRQKLEQWQQQVALLREEEARLEQAIAERAQVLVQERELWRLSQRKWVAAQQQVEKFTELSRHALDEERLMNELKEEMELDEFRRPDIAL
;
A
#
# COMPACT_ATOMS: atom_id res chain seq x y z
N MET A 1 14.45 -23.58 20.45
CA MET A 1 14.49 -23.05 19.07
C MET A 1 15.94 -22.74 18.73
N THR A 2 16.44 -23.18 17.58
CA THR A 2 17.80 -22.85 17.15
C THR A 2 17.85 -21.51 16.44
N LEU A 3 19.04 -20.91 16.37
CA LEU A 3 19.26 -19.62 15.71
C LEU A 3 18.92 -19.69 14.21
N HIS A 4 19.22 -20.82 13.55
CA HIS A 4 18.82 -21.11 12.18
C HIS A 4 17.29 -21.08 12.01
N THR A 5 16.53 -21.73 12.89
CA THR A 5 15.06 -21.69 12.84
C THR A 5 14.52 -20.28 13.01
N LEU A 6 15.12 -19.48 13.90
CA LEU A 6 14.74 -18.08 14.08
C LEU A 6 15.01 -17.26 12.83
N LEU A 7 16.19 -17.42 12.20
CA LEU A 7 16.52 -16.74 10.95
C LEU A 7 15.52 -17.12 9.84
N SER A 8 15.19 -18.40 9.68
CA SER A 8 14.17 -18.83 8.69
C SER A 8 12.81 -18.15 8.93
N ILE A 9 12.37 -18.05 10.20
CA ILE A 9 11.13 -17.35 10.57
C ILE A 9 11.22 -15.86 10.24
N LYS A 10 12.36 -15.20 10.51
CA LYS A 10 12.55 -13.77 10.19
C LYS A 10 12.50 -13.54 8.69
N SER A 11 13.19 -14.37 7.90
CA SER A 11 13.19 -14.28 6.43
C SER A 11 11.80 -14.45 5.85
N LEU A 12 11.03 -15.42 6.35
CA LEU A 12 9.63 -15.60 5.92
C LEU A 12 8.75 -14.39 6.27
N ARG A 13 8.96 -13.76 7.43
CA ARG A 13 8.22 -12.54 7.81
C ARG A 13 8.59 -11.36 6.91
N ALA A 14 9.87 -11.22 6.53
CA ALA A 14 10.31 -10.18 5.60
C ALA A 14 9.70 -10.37 4.21
N GLN A 15 9.69 -11.60 3.67
CA GLN A 15 9.03 -11.92 2.40
C GLN A 15 7.53 -11.63 2.43
N ARG A 16 6.84 -11.99 3.52
CA ARG A 16 5.41 -11.66 3.67
C ARG A 16 5.17 -10.15 3.74
N ALA A 17 6.03 -9.42 4.47
CA ALA A 17 5.92 -7.96 4.56
C ALA A 17 6.17 -7.27 3.21
N GLU A 18 7.08 -7.80 2.39
CA GLU A 18 7.33 -7.35 1.02
C GLU A 18 6.09 -7.56 0.13
N GLN A 19 5.51 -8.76 0.15
CA GLN A 19 4.29 -9.07 -0.60
C GLN A 19 3.13 -8.16 -0.21
N GLU A 20 2.93 -7.91 1.09
CA GLU A 20 1.90 -7.00 1.58
C GLU A 20 2.17 -5.54 1.14
N GLN A 21 3.43 -5.08 1.22
CA GLN A 21 3.81 -3.76 0.74
C GLN A 21 3.52 -3.60 -0.76
N HIS A 22 3.81 -4.63 -1.56
CA HIS A 22 3.53 -4.62 -2.99
C HIS A 22 2.03 -4.59 -3.28
N ARG A 23 1.22 -5.37 -2.54
CA ARG A 23 -0.25 -5.32 -2.65
C ARG A 23 -0.80 -3.93 -2.37
N HIS A 24 -0.32 -3.26 -1.31
CA HIS A 24 -0.74 -1.89 -1.01
C HIS A 24 -0.29 -0.90 -2.09
N GLN A 25 0.90 -1.07 -2.66
CA GLN A 25 1.35 -0.25 -3.79
C GLN A 25 0.40 -0.36 -4.99
N LEU A 26 -0.03 -1.57 -5.34
CA LEU A 26 -0.99 -1.79 -6.42
C LEU A 26 -2.36 -1.15 -6.12
N ARG A 27 -2.83 -1.22 -4.87
CA ARG A 27 -4.08 -0.54 -4.44
C ARG A 27 -3.99 0.98 -4.55
N VAL A 28 -2.85 1.57 -4.22
CA VAL A 28 -2.61 3.01 -4.40
C VAL A 28 -2.67 3.39 -5.88
N LEU A 29 -2.06 2.60 -6.76
CA LEU A 29 -2.11 2.84 -8.21
C LEU A 29 -3.53 2.74 -8.76
N ALA A 30 -4.28 1.70 -8.37
CA ALA A 30 -5.67 1.52 -8.76
C ALA A 30 -6.56 2.68 -8.27
N SER A 31 -6.40 3.08 -7.00
CA SER A 31 -7.16 4.19 -6.40
C SER A 31 -6.85 5.52 -7.08
N ARG A 32 -5.59 5.76 -7.44
CA ARG A 32 -5.18 6.96 -8.20
C ARG A 32 -5.83 6.98 -9.59
N SER A 33 -5.85 5.84 -10.28
CA SER A 33 -6.50 5.72 -11.59
C SER A 33 -8.01 5.97 -11.48
N ALA A 34 -8.67 5.39 -10.48
CA ALA A 34 -10.10 5.59 -10.26
C ALA A 34 -10.44 7.05 -9.94
N GLN A 35 -9.65 7.72 -9.11
CA GLN A 35 -9.82 9.16 -8.84
C GLN A 35 -9.66 9.99 -10.11
N ALA A 36 -8.64 9.72 -10.93
CA ALA A 36 -8.41 10.44 -12.18
C ALA A 36 -9.57 10.25 -13.17
N LEU A 37 -10.13 9.04 -13.24
CA LEU A 37 -11.31 8.75 -14.05
C LEU A 37 -12.52 9.56 -13.58
N SER A 38 -12.83 9.56 -12.28
CA SER A 38 -13.96 10.34 -11.74
C SER A 38 -13.80 11.85 -11.98
N VAL A 39 -12.58 12.39 -11.89
CA VAL A 39 -12.30 13.80 -12.25
C VAL A 39 -12.58 14.05 -13.73
N THR A 40 -12.17 13.13 -14.60
CA THR A 40 -12.42 13.24 -16.05
C THR A 40 -13.91 13.18 -16.37
N GLU A 41 -14.64 12.25 -15.74
CA GLU A 41 -16.10 12.10 -15.88
C GLU A 41 -16.83 13.37 -15.43
N HIS A 42 -16.46 13.95 -14.28
CA HIS A 42 -17.03 15.21 -13.81
C HIS A 42 -16.77 16.36 -14.77
N GLN A 43 -15.55 16.50 -15.29
CA GLN A 43 -15.22 17.57 -16.25
C GLN A 43 -16.03 17.45 -17.54
N GLN A 44 -16.18 16.24 -18.07
CA GLN A 44 -17.01 15.98 -19.25
C GLN A 44 -18.48 16.28 -18.97
N TYR A 45 -18.99 15.83 -17.82
CA TYR A 45 -20.36 16.09 -17.40
C TYR A 45 -20.62 17.58 -17.21
N GLN A 46 -19.72 18.31 -16.57
CA GLN A 46 -19.86 19.74 -16.33
C GLN A 46 -19.94 20.52 -17.64
N GLN A 47 -19.08 20.23 -18.62
CA GLN A 47 -19.13 20.86 -19.93
C GLN A 47 -20.46 20.58 -20.64
N TRP A 48 -20.90 19.33 -20.65
CA TRP A 48 -22.19 18.94 -21.22
C TRP A 48 -23.37 19.61 -20.51
N ARG A 49 -23.37 19.60 -19.17
CA ARG A 49 -24.41 20.19 -18.33
C ARG A 49 -24.58 21.68 -18.60
N GLN A 50 -23.48 22.42 -18.73
CA GLN A 50 -23.52 23.86 -19.05
C GLN A 50 -24.16 24.12 -20.42
N ALA A 51 -23.79 23.33 -21.44
CA ALA A 51 -24.38 23.44 -22.77
C ALA A 51 -25.88 23.08 -22.75
N GLU A 52 -26.25 22.04 -22.01
CA GLU A 52 -27.63 21.58 -21.88
C GLU A 52 -28.50 22.58 -21.10
N GLU A 53 -27.99 23.15 -20.01
CA GLU A 53 -28.66 24.20 -19.24
C GLU A 53 -28.91 25.44 -20.11
N ALA A 54 -27.94 25.84 -20.93
CA ALA A 54 -28.09 26.93 -21.90
C ALA A 54 -29.15 26.60 -22.97
N ARG A 55 -29.13 25.38 -23.52
CA ARG A 55 -30.13 24.90 -24.49
C ARG A 55 -31.54 24.93 -23.91
N LEU A 56 -31.71 24.43 -22.68
CA LEU A 56 -32.98 24.42 -21.97
C LEU A 56 -33.49 25.84 -21.69
N PHE A 57 -32.57 26.76 -21.35
CA PHE A 57 -32.91 28.16 -21.13
C PHE A 57 -33.40 28.86 -22.40
N GLU A 58 -32.71 28.68 -23.54
CA GLU A 58 -33.16 29.25 -24.82
C GLU A 58 -34.52 28.67 -25.27
N GLN A 59 -34.75 27.37 -25.08
CA GLN A 59 -36.05 26.76 -25.34
C GLN A 59 -37.17 27.33 -24.46
N CYS A 60 -36.87 27.69 -23.22
CA CYS A 60 -37.83 28.32 -22.32
C CYS A 60 -38.16 29.76 -22.75
N LYS A 61 -37.21 30.49 -23.35
CA LYS A 61 -37.38 31.86 -23.85
C LYS A 61 -38.26 31.95 -25.10
N GLU A 62 -38.13 31.00 -26.02
CA GLU A 62 -38.85 31.01 -27.30
C GLU A 62 -40.36 30.79 -27.15
N GLN A 63 -40.82 30.36 -25.97
CA GLN A 63 -42.22 30.05 -25.70
C GLN A 63 -42.88 31.15 -24.87
N PRO A 64 -44.19 31.42 -25.08
CA PRO A 64 -44.93 32.35 -24.23
C PRO A 64 -44.86 31.87 -22.77
N LEU A 65 -44.43 32.77 -21.88
CA LEU A 65 -44.09 32.47 -20.50
C LEU A 65 -45.30 31.86 -19.77
N ASN A 66 -45.19 30.58 -19.42
CA ASN A 66 -46.15 29.87 -18.59
C ASN A 66 -45.45 29.41 -17.32
N ARG A 67 -46.02 29.73 -16.16
CA ARG A 67 -45.51 29.35 -14.83
C ARG A 67 -45.16 27.86 -14.74
N GLN A 68 -46.03 26.98 -15.26
CA GLN A 68 -45.81 25.54 -15.22
C GLN A 68 -44.57 25.11 -16.01
N LYS A 69 -44.29 25.77 -17.15
CA LYS A 69 -43.10 25.49 -17.97
C LYS A 69 -41.81 25.99 -17.30
N LEU A 70 -41.88 27.14 -16.63
CA LEU A 70 -40.75 27.65 -15.86
C LEU A 70 -40.40 26.71 -14.69
N GLU A 71 -41.42 26.19 -13.99
CA GLU A 71 -41.22 25.20 -12.91
C GLU A 71 -40.61 23.88 -13.45
N GLN A 72 -41.06 23.41 -14.62
CA GLN A 72 -40.48 22.24 -15.29
C GLN A 72 -39.00 22.47 -15.67
N TRP A 73 -38.67 23.62 -16.24
CA TRP A 73 -37.30 23.99 -16.56
C TRP A 73 -36.42 24.02 -15.30
N GLN A 74 -36.89 24.64 -14.21
CA GLN A 74 -36.18 24.67 -12.93
C GLN A 74 -35.93 23.26 -12.38
N GLN A 75 -36.90 22.35 -12.48
CA GLN A 75 -36.73 20.96 -12.07
C GLN A 75 -35.69 20.23 -12.92
N GLN A 76 -35.69 20.43 -14.24
CA GLN A 76 -34.68 19.83 -15.13
C GLN A 76 -33.27 20.31 -14.78
N VAL A 77 -33.09 21.62 -14.57
CA VAL A 77 -31.80 22.18 -14.16
C VAL A 77 -31.39 21.68 -12.77
N ALA A 78 -32.34 21.52 -11.84
CA ALA A 78 -32.04 20.97 -10.52
C ALA A 78 -31.52 19.53 -10.61
N LEU A 79 -32.14 18.66 -11.42
CA LEU A 79 -31.69 17.28 -11.63
C LEU A 79 -30.28 17.22 -12.24
N LEU A 80 -29.97 18.11 -13.19
CA LEU A 80 -28.64 18.21 -13.78
C LEU A 80 -27.57 18.59 -12.73
N ARG A 81 -27.90 19.54 -11.85
CA ARG A 81 -26.97 19.98 -10.80
C ARG A 81 -26.83 18.96 -9.67
N GLU A 82 -27.88 18.19 -9.39
CA GLU A 82 -27.84 17.09 -8.43
C GLU A 82 -26.87 15.99 -8.89
N GLU A 83 -26.90 15.65 -10.18
CA GLU A 83 -25.96 14.68 -10.75
C GLU A 83 -24.51 15.20 -10.75
N GLU A 84 -24.27 16.48 -11.05
CA GLU A 84 -22.93 17.08 -10.89
C GLU A 84 -22.43 17.00 -9.45
N ALA A 85 -23.29 17.34 -8.48
CA ALA A 85 -22.96 17.24 -7.06
C ALA A 85 -22.64 15.80 -6.64
N ARG A 86 -23.35 14.81 -7.21
CA ARG A 86 -23.06 13.38 -7.00
C ARG A 86 -21.67 13.00 -7.52
N LEU A 87 -21.28 13.50 -8.69
CA LEU A 87 -19.95 13.27 -9.27
C LEU A 87 -18.85 13.94 -8.44
N GLU A 88 -19.08 15.16 -7.94
CA GLU A 88 -18.16 15.86 -7.03
C GLU A 88 -17.97 15.09 -5.72
N GLN A 89 -19.06 14.60 -5.15
CA GLN A 89 -19.02 13.77 -3.95
C GLN A 89 -18.22 12.47 -4.20
N ALA A 90 -18.42 11.82 -5.34
CA ALA A 90 -17.65 10.64 -5.72
C ALA A 90 -16.14 10.94 -5.83
N ILE A 91 -15.76 12.10 -6.38
CA ILE A 91 -14.34 12.52 -6.42
C ILE A 91 -13.78 12.67 -5.01
N ALA A 92 -14.52 13.33 -4.11
CA ALA A 92 -14.09 13.53 -2.72
C ALA A 92 -13.90 12.20 -1.99
N GLU A 93 -14.83 11.26 -2.15
CA GLU A 93 -14.75 9.91 -1.57
C GLU A 93 -13.54 9.14 -2.13
N ARG A 94 -13.31 9.17 -3.45
CA ARG A 94 -12.15 8.53 -4.08
C ARG A 94 -10.83 9.15 -3.63
N ALA A 95 -10.79 10.47 -3.44
CA ALA A 95 -9.62 11.15 -2.90
C ALA A 95 -9.33 10.71 -1.45
N GLN A 96 -10.36 10.56 -0.62
CA GLN A 96 -10.22 10.07 0.75
C GLN A 96 -9.69 8.62 0.78
N VAL A 97 -10.22 7.74 -0.07
CA VAL A 97 -9.72 6.36 -0.22
C VAL A 97 -8.26 6.34 -0.64
N LEU A 98 -7.86 7.19 -1.60
CA LEU A 98 -6.46 7.29 -2.02
C LEU A 98 -5.54 7.73 -0.87
N VAL A 99 -5.98 8.66 -0.03
CA VAL A 99 -5.22 9.08 1.17
C VAL A 99 -5.05 7.92 2.14
N GLN A 100 -6.12 7.16 2.40
CA GLN A 100 -6.07 5.99 3.29
C GLN A 100 -5.13 4.90 2.76
N GLU A 101 -5.23 4.54 1.48
CA GLU A 101 -4.36 3.53 0.86
C GLU A 101 -2.88 3.97 0.84
N ARG A 102 -2.61 5.27 0.66
CA ARG A 102 -1.23 5.80 0.77
C ARG A 102 -0.67 5.65 2.17
N GLU A 103 -1.48 5.86 3.20
CA GLU A 103 -1.03 5.68 4.58
C GLU A 103 -0.80 4.19 4.90
N LEU A 104 -1.68 3.30 4.47
CA LEU A 104 -1.48 1.85 4.58
C LEU A 104 -0.21 1.39 3.85
N TRP A 105 0.08 1.96 2.68
CA TRP A 105 1.30 1.69 1.94
C TRP A 105 2.56 2.16 2.70
N ARG A 106 2.54 3.36 3.30
CA ARG A 106 3.64 3.83 4.15
C ARG A 106 3.87 2.95 5.37
N LEU A 107 2.80 2.52 6.04
CA LEU A 107 2.88 1.64 7.19
C LEU A 107 3.43 0.26 6.81
N SER A 108 3.00 -0.31 5.68
CA SER A 108 3.53 -1.59 5.19
C SER A 108 5.00 -1.48 4.77
N GLN A 109 5.41 -0.36 4.15
CA GLN A 109 6.82 -0.10 3.84
C GLN A 109 7.68 -0.07 5.11
N ARG A 110 7.24 0.64 6.17
CA ARG A 110 7.97 0.66 7.46
C ARG A 110 8.09 -0.74 8.07
N LYS A 111 7.03 -1.54 8.01
CA LYS A 111 7.04 -2.93 8.48
C LYS A 111 8.01 -3.81 7.70
N TRP A 112 8.07 -3.64 6.38
CA TRP A 112 9.01 -4.36 5.52
C TRP A 112 10.46 -4.01 5.85
N VAL A 113 10.80 -2.72 5.93
CA VAL A 113 12.16 -2.27 6.33
C VAL A 113 12.54 -2.82 7.70
N ALA A 114 11.64 -2.74 8.69
CA ALA A 114 11.90 -3.29 10.01
C ALA A 114 12.11 -4.82 9.97
N ALA A 115 11.37 -5.54 9.13
CA ALA A 115 11.55 -6.98 8.96
C ALA A 115 12.89 -7.32 8.29
N GLN A 116 13.33 -6.53 7.30
CA GLN A 116 14.65 -6.69 6.68
C GLN A 116 15.79 -6.49 7.68
N GLN A 117 15.73 -5.41 8.48
CA GLN A 117 16.72 -5.17 9.55
C GLN A 117 16.79 -6.32 10.56
N GLN A 118 15.65 -6.96 10.85
CA GLN A 118 15.65 -8.14 11.71
C GLN A 118 16.30 -9.35 11.03
N VAL A 119 16.11 -9.54 9.72
CA VAL A 119 16.81 -10.60 8.98
C VAL A 119 18.31 -10.37 9.01
N GLU A 120 18.77 -9.16 8.72
CA GLU A 120 20.19 -8.78 8.76
C GLU A 120 20.80 -9.08 10.14
N LYS A 121 20.18 -8.58 11.21
CA LYS A 121 20.61 -8.84 12.59
C LYS A 121 20.74 -10.34 12.89
N PHE A 122 19.74 -11.14 12.53
CA PHE A 122 19.77 -12.58 12.81
C PHE A 122 20.75 -13.34 11.91
N THR A 123 21.04 -12.80 10.72
CA THR A 123 22.06 -13.34 9.82
C THR A 123 23.45 -13.13 10.42
N GLU A 124 23.75 -11.94 10.91
CA GLU A 124 25.00 -11.63 11.62
C GLU A 124 25.17 -12.50 12.87
N LEU A 125 24.13 -12.61 13.71
CA LEU A 125 24.16 -13.50 14.87
C LEU A 125 24.43 -14.95 14.47
N SER A 126 23.80 -15.43 13.39
CA SER A 126 24.00 -16.80 12.90
C SER A 126 25.43 -17.04 12.46
N ARG A 127 26.04 -16.05 11.81
CA ARG A 127 27.44 -16.10 11.41
C ARG A 127 28.37 -16.16 12.63
N HIS A 128 28.18 -15.27 13.61
CA HIS A 128 28.98 -15.26 14.83
C HIS A 128 28.89 -16.57 15.61
N ALA A 129 27.68 -17.13 15.75
CA ALA A 129 27.50 -18.42 16.43
C ALA A 129 28.22 -19.58 15.72
N LEU A 130 28.22 -19.59 14.38
CA LEU A 130 28.96 -20.60 13.61
C LEU A 130 30.48 -20.43 13.73
N ASP A 131 30.96 -19.19 13.75
CA ASP A 131 32.39 -18.89 13.91
C ASP A 131 32.87 -19.29 15.32
N GLU A 132 32.08 -19.02 16.36
CA GLU A 132 32.37 -19.47 17.74
C GLU A 132 32.35 -21.01 17.86
N GLU A 133 31.38 -21.69 17.26
CA GLU A 133 31.31 -23.15 17.27
C GLU A 133 32.53 -23.78 16.59
N ARG A 134 32.99 -23.20 15.47
CA ARG A 134 34.22 -23.63 14.79
C ARG A 134 35.44 -23.48 15.68
N LEU A 135 35.62 -22.32 16.29
CA LEU A 135 36.76 -22.05 17.19
C LEU A 135 36.77 -23.01 18.39
N MET A 136 35.60 -23.32 18.96
CA MET A 136 35.49 -24.28 20.06
C MET A 136 35.82 -25.70 19.64
N ASN A 137 35.42 -26.10 18.42
CA ASN A 137 35.77 -27.41 17.89
C ASN A 137 37.28 -27.51 17.58
N GLU A 138 37.88 -26.49 16.98
CA GLU A 138 39.33 -26.41 16.74
C GLU A 138 40.12 -26.51 18.04
N LEU A 139 39.74 -25.73 19.08
CA LEU A 139 40.37 -25.80 20.40
C LEU A 139 40.24 -27.20 21.03
N LYS A 140 39.09 -27.84 20.87
CA LYS A 140 38.85 -29.19 21.39
C LYS A 140 39.74 -30.21 20.68
N GLU A 141 39.85 -30.14 19.36
CA GLU A 141 40.74 -30.99 18.57
C GLU A 141 42.21 -30.81 18.99
N GLU A 142 42.66 -29.58 19.23
CA GLU A 142 44.01 -29.30 19.74
C GLU A 142 44.25 -29.92 21.13
N MET A 143 43.29 -29.78 22.05
CA MET A 143 43.38 -30.39 23.38
C MET A 143 43.43 -31.92 23.32
N GLU A 144 42.59 -32.54 22.48
CA GLU A 144 42.58 -33.99 22.28
C GLU A 144 43.96 -34.47 21.74
N LEU A 145 44.53 -33.77 20.76
CA LEU A 145 45.87 -34.07 20.23
C LEU A 145 46.98 -33.95 21.28
N ASP A 146 46.91 -32.93 22.14
CA ASP A 146 47.86 -32.74 23.23
C ASP A 146 47.73 -33.84 24.29
N GLU A 147 46.52 -34.31 24.59
CA GLU A 147 46.30 -35.47 25.47
C GLU A 147 46.91 -36.75 24.89
N PHE A 148 46.75 -37.01 23.60
CA PHE A 148 47.38 -38.16 22.92
C PHE A 148 48.92 -38.06 22.85
N ARG A 149 49.49 -36.84 22.84
CA ARG A 149 50.93 -36.61 22.76
C ARG A 149 51.64 -36.63 24.11
N ARG A 150 50.90 -36.58 25.22
CA ARG A 150 51.49 -36.74 26.55
C ARG A 150 51.91 -38.21 26.73
N PRO A 151 53.20 -38.52 26.92
CA PRO A 151 53.60 -39.87 27.27
C PRO A 151 52.97 -40.25 28.61
N ASP A 152 52.40 -41.44 28.70
CA ASP A 152 52.03 -42.04 29.98
C ASP A 152 53.29 -42.08 30.85
N ILE A 153 53.43 -41.11 31.75
CA ILE A 153 54.41 -41.20 32.82
C ILE A 153 53.81 -42.20 33.81
N ALA A 154 54.04 -43.49 33.52
CA ALA A 154 53.86 -44.57 34.48
C ALA A 154 54.84 -44.32 35.63
N LEU A 155 54.27 -44.07 36.83
CA LEU A 155 54.98 -44.07 38.11
C LEU A 155 55.47 -45.48 38.46
#